data_AF-Q6NJB6-F1
#
_entry.id   AF-Q6NJB6-F1
#
_cell.length_a   1.000
_cell.length_b   1.000
_cell.length_c   1.000
_cell.angle_alpha   90.00
_cell.angle_beta   90.00
_cell.angle_gamma   90.00
#
_symmetry.space_group_name_H-M   'P 1'
#
loop_
_entity.id
_entity.type
_entity.pdbx_description
1 polymer ?
#
loop_
_entity_poly.entity_id
_entity_poly.type
_entity_poly.pdbx_seq_one_letter_code
_entity_poly.pdbx_strand_id
1 'polypeptide(L)'
;MSSHSPVQPRRARVVVASTRAAAGQYADTSGPILVEWLRARGFDTPEPLVVADADMHTAIATMFAEAESLPDVVLTTGGTGITADDHTVDVVAPLIDTPLPGISQAFWHRGLLNSVDTAILSRCVAGIHRGSTFIMTLPGSQSGCNDGIAVLDTIIDHVCDLLARTPSSPPQAHQCCSHSAPDPDYVKAQVGKVIDAFITEDPLEPLAAQAYDDVRTDAMGAVVVFDGLVRDHDGGKRVSNLTYSAHPTSHAVLKKVVARVSVKHPDARIWAAHRVGRLAVGEAAFIVIAAAAHRRSAFDAASAVADEVKASVPIWKEQKMADGSIQWVGL
;
A
#
# COMPACT_ATOMS: atom_id res chain seq x y z
N MET A 1 17.24 -4.72 45.52
CA MET A 1 16.22 -5.74 45.18
C MET A 1 15.31 -5.12 44.16
N SER A 2 15.60 -5.31 42.87
CA SER A 2 14.79 -4.74 41.79
C SER A 2 13.49 -5.51 41.70
N SER A 3 12.38 -4.88 42.08
CA SER A 3 11.03 -5.41 41.92
C SER A 3 10.73 -5.59 40.44
N HIS A 4 10.82 -6.82 39.94
CA HIS A 4 10.18 -7.18 38.67
C HIS A 4 8.67 -7.18 38.91
N SER A 5 7.98 -6.13 38.47
CA SER A 5 6.53 -6.18 38.31
C SER A 5 6.18 -7.37 37.41
N PRO A 6 5.18 -8.19 37.77
CA PRO A 6 4.79 -9.32 36.92
C PRO A 6 4.37 -8.80 35.55
N VAL A 7 4.93 -9.38 34.49
CA VAL A 7 4.54 -9.11 33.10
C VAL A 7 3.07 -9.49 32.99
N GLN A 8 2.20 -8.52 32.67
CA GLN A 8 0.79 -8.84 32.44
C GLN A 8 0.67 -9.80 31.24
N PRO A 9 -0.18 -10.84 31.33
CA PRO A 9 -0.37 -11.77 30.23
C PRO A 9 -0.93 -11.04 29.01
N ARG A 10 -0.43 -11.37 27.82
CA ARG A 10 -0.99 -10.90 26.54
C ARG A 10 -2.41 -11.38 26.42
N ARG A 11 -3.29 -10.60 25.81
CA ARG A 11 -4.71 -10.92 25.68
C ARG A 11 -5.03 -11.33 24.26
N ALA A 12 -5.81 -12.38 24.12
CA ALA A 12 -6.31 -12.80 22.83
C ALA A 12 -7.84 -13.01 22.85
N ARG A 13 -8.43 -12.95 21.66
CA ARG A 13 -9.86 -13.20 21.43
C ARG A 13 -10.05 -14.11 20.23
N VAL A 14 -11.01 -15.02 20.35
CA VAL A 14 -11.44 -15.89 19.25
C VAL A 14 -12.91 -15.65 18.99
N VAL A 15 -13.26 -15.35 17.73
CA VAL A 15 -14.65 -15.13 17.30
C VAL A 15 -15.01 -16.16 16.23
N VAL A 16 -16.11 -16.87 16.44
CA VAL A 16 -16.59 -17.94 15.56
C VAL A 16 -17.81 -17.45 14.81
N ALA A 17 -17.74 -17.39 13.49
CA ALA A 17 -18.89 -17.13 12.62
C ALA A 17 -19.53 -18.47 12.22
N SER A 18 -20.67 -18.79 12.83
CA SER A 18 -21.48 -19.96 12.49
C SER A 18 -22.91 -19.79 12.98
N THR A 19 -23.83 -19.52 12.05
CA THR A 19 -25.27 -19.38 12.32
C THR A 19 -25.86 -20.59 13.05
N ARG A 20 -25.47 -21.80 12.67
CA ARG A 20 -25.99 -23.03 13.28
C ARG A 20 -25.40 -23.28 14.68
N ALA A 21 -24.13 -22.98 14.90
CA ALA A 21 -23.52 -23.12 16.24
C ALA A 21 -24.08 -22.06 17.20
N ALA A 22 -24.25 -20.82 16.74
CA ALA A 22 -24.87 -19.74 17.51
C ALA A 22 -26.32 -20.05 17.91
N ALA A 23 -27.06 -20.75 17.05
CA ALA A 23 -28.40 -21.24 17.35
C ALA A 23 -28.42 -22.49 18.26
N GLY A 24 -27.27 -22.99 18.72
CA GLY A 24 -27.17 -24.17 19.58
C GLY A 24 -27.47 -25.50 18.89
N GLN A 25 -27.50 -25.54 17.55
CA GLN A 25 -27.78 -26.76 16.79
C GLN A 25 -26.64 -27.77 16.88
N TYR A 26 -25.41 -27.28 17.05
CA TYR A 26 -24.24 -28.08 17.40
C TYR A 26 -23.23 -27.23 18.17
N ALA A 27 -22.36 -27.87 18.95
CA ALA A 27 -21.25 -27.20 19.60
C ALA A 27 -20.15 -26.90 18.56
N ASP A 28 -19.63 -25.67 18.58
CA ASP A 28 -18.43 -25.35 17.81
C ASP A 28 -17.24 -26.17 18.31
N THR A 29 -16.42 -26.63 17.36
CA THR A 29 -15.21 -27.41 17.63
C THR A 29 -13.96 -26.75 17.06
N SER A 30 -14.10 -25.66 16.31
CA SER A 30 -12.99 -24.95 15.68
C SER A 30 -12.39 -23.88 16.60
N GLY A 31 -13.24 -23.07 17.25
CA GLY A 31 -12.86 -22.04 18.21
C GLY A 31 -12.09 -22.58 19.41
N PRO A 32 -12.52 -23.69 20.06
CA PRO A 32 -11.79 -24.26 21.19
C PRO A 32 -10.34 -24.62 20.86
N ILE A 33 -10.05 -25.09 19.64
CA ILE A 33 -8.68 -25.40 19.18
C ILE A 33 -7.80 -24.14 19.20
N LEU A 34 -8.31 -23.02 18.70
CA LEU A 34 -7.58 -21.75 18.66
C LEU A 34 -7.37 -21.20 20.08
N VAL A 35 -8.40 -21.29 20.93
CA VAL A 35 -8.32 -20.85 22.34
C VAL A 35 -7.31 -21.67 23.13
N GLU A 36 -7.33 -22.99 22.98
CA GLU A 36 -6.37 -23.88 23.65
C GLU A 36 -4.93 -23.59 23.21
N TRP A 37 -4.69 -23.42 21.90
CA TRP A 37 -3.37 -23.04 21.38
C TRP A 37 -2.88 -21.70 21.93
N LEU A 38 -3.74 -20.67 21.97
CA LEU A 38 -3.39 -19.36 22.54
C LEU A 38 -3.08 -19.45 24.04
N ARG A 39 -3.91 -20.17 24.81
CA ARG A 39 -3.69 -20.39 26.25
C ARG A 39 -2.38 -21.13 26.52
N ALA A 40 -2.05 -22.14 25.72
CA ALA A 40 -0.80 -22.88 25.83
C ALA A 40 0.45 -21.99 25.65
N ARG A 41 0.30 -20.84 24.97
CA ARG A 41 1.35 -19.82 24.78
C ARG A 41 1.30 -18.69 25.82
N GLY A 42 0.44 -18.79 26.83
CA GLY A 42 0.35 -17.82 27.92
C GLY A 42 -0.53 -16.61 27.62
N PHE A 43 -1.36 -16.65 26.56
CA PHE A 43 -2.35 -15.60 26.33
C PHE A 43 -3.57 -15.77 27.25
N ASP A 44 -3.99 -14.69 27.90
CA ASP A 44 -5.30 -14.58 28.52
C ASP A 44 -6.39 -14.55 27.44
N THR A 45 -7.01 -15.71 27.25
CA THR A 45 -7.96 -15.97 26.16
C THR A 45 -9.24 -16.58 26.75
N PRO A 46 -10.38 -15.85 26.73
CA PRO A 46 -11.69 -16.38 27.10
C PRO A 46 -12.13 -17.53 26.18
N GLU A 47 -13.24 -18.18 26.54
CA GLU A 47 -13.91 -19.09 25.61
C GLU A 47 -14.28 -18.38 24.29
N PRO A 48 -14.39 -19.13 23.17
CA PRO A 48 -14.71 -18.53 21.88
C PRO A 48 -16.07 -17.81 21.91
N LEU A 49 -16.13 -16.60 21.35
CA LEU A 49 -17.39 -15.90 21.13
C LEU A 49 -18.02 -16.45 19.85
N VAL A 50 -19.07 -17.25 19.98
CA VAL A 50 -19.80 -17.83 18.85
C VAL A 50 -20.97 -16.92 18.45
N VAL A 51 -21.01 -16.52 17.18
CA VAL A 51 -22.02 -15.61 16.63
C VAL A 51 -22.57 -16.14 15.31
N ALA A 52 -23.78 -15.71 14.95
CA ALA A 52 -24.29 -15.98 13.61
C ALA A 52 -23.50 -15.17 12.57
N ASP A 53 -23.48 -15.66 11.33
CA ASP A 53 -22.68 -15.04 10.26
C ASP A 53 -23.08 -13.58 10.02
N ALA A 54 -24.38 -13.27 10.11
CA ALA A 54 -24.92 -11.92 10.00
C ALA A 54 -24.51 -10.98 11.16
N ASP A 55 -24.18 -11.54 12.32
CA ASP A 55 -23.82 -10.77 13.53
C ASP A 55 -22.32 -10.52 13.66
N MET A 56 -21.51 -11.06 12.75
CA MET A 56 -20.04 -10.97 12.79
C MET A 56 -19.54 -9.53 12.83
N HIS A 57 -20.15 -8.64 12.06
CA HIS A 57 -19.82 -7.21 12.08
C HIS A 57 -20.01 -6.59 13.46
N THR A 58 -21.18 -6.82 14.07
CA THR A 58 -21.53 -6.28 15.39
C THR A 58 -20.61 -6.85 16.46
N ALA A 59 -20.33 -8.16 16.43
CA ALA A 59 -19.46 -8.81 17.40
C ALA A 59 -18.04 -8.22 17.42
N ILE A 60 -17.44 -8.05 16.24
CA ILE A 60 -16.10 -7.47 16.11
C ILE A 60 -16.09 -5.98 16.50
N ALA A 61 -17.10 -5.21 16.07
CA ALA A 61 -17.22 -3.80 16.42
C ALA A 61 -17.35 -3.58 17.93
N THR A 62 -18.24 -4.34 18.59
CA THR A 62 -18.44 -4.28 20.05
C THR A 62 -17.17 -4.69 20.80
N MET A 63 -16.52 -5.78 20.39
CA MET A 63 -15.26 -6.22 21.01
C MET A 63 -14.20 -5.12 21.02
N PHE A 64 -14.05 -4.36 19.93
CA PHE A 64 -13.07 -3.27 19.86
C PHE A 64 -13.53 -1.95 20.50
N ALA A 65 -14.85 -1.72 20.61
CA ALA A 65 -15.40 -0.50 21.20
C ALA A 65 -15.45 -0.56 22.74
N GLU A 66 -15.75 -1.72 23.32
CA GLU A 66 -15.92 -1.90 24.76
C GLU A 66 -14.63 -2.30 25.48
N ALA A 67 -13.57 -2.61 24.73
CA ALA A 67 -12.30 -3.01 25.31
C ALA A 67 -11.62 -1.83 26.04
N GLU A 68 -11.42 -1.96 27.35
CA GLU A 68 -10.58 -1.03 28.13
C GLU A 68 -9.17 -0.89 27.54
N SER A 69 -8.70 -1.94 26.86
CA SER A 69 -7.47 -1.95 26.07
C SER A 69 -7.60 -3.03 25.00
N LEU A 70 -7.06 -2.79 23.80
CA LEU A 70 -7.19 -3.70 22.65
C LEU A 70 -6.52 -5.07 22.90
N PRO A 71 -7.10 -6.18 22.42
CA PRO A 71 -6.42 -7.49 22.48
C PRO A 71 -5.13 -7.46 21.64
N ASP A 72 -4.11 -8.22 22.06
CA ASP A 72 -2.87 -8.38 21.30
C ASP A 72 -3.09 -9.25 20.05
N VAL A 73 -3.99 -10.24 20.15
CA VAL A 73 -4.33 -11.18 19.07
C VAL A 73 -5.84 -11.35 18.94
N VAL A 74 -6.35 -11.28 17.71
CA VAL A 74 -7.72 -11.66 17.35
C VAL A 74 -7.66 -12.71 16.26
N LEU A 75 -8.23 -13.88 16.52
CA LEU A 75 -8.45 -14.89 15.49
C LEU A 75 -9.94 -15.05 15.24
N THR A 76 -10.32 -15.14 13.96
CA THR A 76 -11.69 -15.50 13.60
C THR A 76 -11.70 -16.84 12.91
N THR A 77 -12.79 -17.61 13.06
CA THR A 77 -13.00 -18.87 12.35
C THR A 77 -14.41 -18.95 11.80
N GLY A 78 -14.55 -19.37 10.54
CA GLY A 78 -15.82 -19.40 9.80
C GLY A 78 -16.07 -18.14 8.95
N GLY A 79 -16.97 -18.24 7.96
CA GLY A 79 -17.37 -17.13 7.10
C GLY A 79 -16.28 -16.61 6.13
N THR A 80 -15.29 -17.45 5.77
CA THR A 80 -14.15 -17.06 4.90
C THR A 80 -14.20 -17.68 3.51
N GLY A 81 -15.27 -18.39 3.17
CA GLY A 81 -15.48 -19.00 1.86
C GLY A 81 -15.94 -18.01 0.78
N ILE A 82 -16.63 -18.56 -0.22
CA ILE A 82 -17.10 -17.85 -1.43
C ILE A 82 -18.64 -17.77 -1.52
N THR A 83 -19.35 -18.24 -0.49
CA THR A 83 -20.81 -18.23 -0.47
C THR A 83 -21.35 -16.88 -0.01
N ALA A 84 -22.65 -16.64 -0.21
CA ALA A 84 -23.28 -15.38 0.16
C ALA A 84 -23.24 -15.09 1.66
N ASP A 85 -23.17 -16.12 2.50
CA ASP A 85 -23.16 -15.99 3.97
C ASP A 85 -21.72 -15.80 4.51
N ASP A 86 -20.69 -15.96 3.68
CA ASP A 86 -19.30 -15.82 4.09
C ASP A 86 -18.90 -14.35 4.24
N HIS A 87 -19.20 -13.72 5.38
CA HIS A 87 -18.97 -12.27 5.60
C HIS A 87 -17.74 -11.91 6.41
N THR A 88 -17.10 -12.86 7.10
CA THR A 88 -16.02 -12.61 8.05
C THR A 88 -14.88 -11.80 7.46
N VAL A 89 -14.47 -12.12 6.23
CA VAL A 89 -13.37 -11.39 5.57
C VAL A 89 -13.78 -9.97 5.22
N ASP A 90 -15.02 -9.75 4.79
CA ASP A 90 -15.52 -8.43 4.43
C ASP A 90 -15.67 -7.52 5.66
N VAL A 91 -15.90 -8.12 6.83
CA VAL A 91 -15.89 -7.43 8.13
C VAL A 91 -14.47 -7.11 8.59
N VAL A 92 -13.54 -8.07 8.48
CA VAL A 92 -12.20 -7.95 9.07
C VAL A 92 -11.23 -7.17 8.18
N ALA A 93 -11.26 -7.36 6.86
CA ALA A 93 -10.29 -6.75 5.95
C ALA A 93 -10.25 -5.21 6.04
N PRO A 94 -11.38 -4.48 6.15
CA PRO A 94 -11.36 -3.02 6.31
C PRO A 94 -10.78 -2.53 7.65
N LEU A 95 -10.65 -3.41 8.65
CA LEU A 95 -10.07 -3.07 9.95
C LEU A 95 -8.54 -3.16 9.93
N ILE A 96 -7.95 -3.83 8.94
CA ILE A 96 -6.50 -4.04 8.89
C ILE A 96 -5.82 -2.78 8.34
N ASP A 97 -5.06 -2.08 9.18
CA ASP A 97 -4.26 -0.92 8.78
C ASP A 97 -2.94 -1.34 8.11
N THR A 98 -2.41 -2.50 8.52
CA THR A 98 -1.16 -3.08 7.99
C THR A 98 -1.42 -4.50 7.47
N PRO A 99 -1.68 -4.67 6.17
CA PRO A 99 -1.84 -6.00 5.59
C PRO A 99 -0.53 -6.81 5.67
N LEU A 100 -0.64 -8.09 6.03
CA LEU A 100 0.46 -9.05 6.06
C LEU A 100 0.18 -10.21 5.09
N PRO A 101 0.15 -9.96 3.77
CA PRO A 101 -0.26 -10.96 2.78
C PRO A 101 0.65 -12.20 2.74
N GLY A 102 1.91 -12.08 3.21
CA GLY A 102 2.81 -13.23 3.33
C GLY A 102 2.31 -14.30 4.30
N ILE A 103 1.56 -13.92 5.35
CA ILE A 103 0.95 -14.88 6.29
C ILE A 103 -0.20 -15.62 5.61
N SER A 104 -1.09 -14.90 4.90
CA SER A 104 -2.15 -15.53 4.09
C SER A 104 -1.59 -16.48 3.04
N GLN A 105 -0.51 -16.09 2.35
CA GLN A 105 0.16 -16.94 1.38
C GLN A 105 0.75 -18.21 2.02
N ALA A 106 1.41 -18.08 3.18
CA ALA A 106 1.94 -19.22 3.92
C ALA A 106 0.82 -20.17 4.38
N PHE A 107 -0.33 -19.61 4.79
CA PHE A 107 -1.52 -20.38 5.17
C PHE A 107 -2.08 -21.18 3.99
N TRP A 108 -2.32 -20.55 2.84
CA TRP A 108 -2.81 -21.28 1.66
C TRP A 108 -1.82 -22.34 1.18
N HIS A 109 -0.52 -22.03 1.20
CA HIS A 109 0.52 -23.00 0.86
C HIS A 109 0.53 -24.18 1.84
N ARG A 110 0.32 -23.95 3.15
CA ARG A 110 0.21 -25.04 4.14
C ARG A 110 -0.95 -25.98 3.82
N GLY A 111 -2.13 -25.44 3.51
CA GLY A 111 -3.28 -26.27 3.12
C GLY A 111 -3.02 -27.11 1.88
N LEU A 112 -2.36 -26.54 0.86
CA LEU A 112 -1.93 -27.28 -0.34
C LEU A 112 -0.94 -28.41 -0.01
N LEU A 113 0.04 -28.16 0.88
CA LEU A 113 0.99 -29.19 1.32
C LEU A 113 0.29 -30.34 2.07
N ASN A 114 -0.85 -30.06 2.70
CA ASN A 114 -1.70 -31.05 3.35
C ASN A 114 -2.74 -31.69 2.40
N SER A 115 -2.56 -31.56 1.08
CA SER A 115 -3.44 -32.12 0.04
C SER A 115 -4.88 -31.58 0.09
N VAL A 116 -5.07 -30.35 0.56
CA VAL A 116 -6.35 -29.64 0.52
C VAL A 116 -6.32 -28.64 -0.63
N ASP A 117 -6.60 -29.11 -1.84
CA ASP A 117 -6.58 -28.26 -3.06
C ASP A 117 -7.51 -27.04 -2.95
N THR A 118 -8.61 -27.18 -2.21
CA THR A 118 -9.60 -26.11 -1.98
C THR A 118 -9.14 -25.06 -0.95
N ALA A 119 -7.98 -25.22 -0.31
CA ALA A 119 -7.47 -24.26 0.66
C ALA A 119 -7.34 -22.85 0.08
N ILE A 120 -6.98 -22.74 -1.21
CA ILE A 120 -6.84 -21.46 -1.92
C ILE A 120 -8.17 -20.75 -2.18
N LEU A 121 -9.32 -21.41 -1.98
CA LEU A 121 -10.63 -20.78 -2.08
C LEU A 121 -10.97 -19.95 -0.82
N SER A 122 -10.27 -20.17 0.29
CA SER A 122 -10.43 -19.35 1.48
C SER A 122 -9.94 -17.93 1.18
N ARG A 123 -10.77 -16.93 1.50
CA ARG A 123 -10.43 -15.51 1.38
C ARG A 123 -9.60 -14.98 2.57
N CYS A 124 -8.87 -15.87 3.26
CA CYS A 124 -8.07 -15.57 4.46
C CYS A 124 -7.27 -14.26 4.34
N VAL A 125 -7.42 -13.38 5.34
CA VAL A 125 -6.63 -12.16 5.50
C VAL A 125 -5.94 -12.16 6.85
N ALA A 126 -4.73 -11.60 6.90
CA ALA A 126 -3.97 -11.39 8.12
C ALA A 126 -3.33 -10.00 8.11
N GLY A 127 -3.22 -9.37 9.28
CA GLY A 127 -2.60 -8.06 9.39
C GLY A 127 -2.65 -7.45 10.79
N ILE A 128 -2.27 -6.18 10.88
CA ILE A 128 -2.29 -5.41 12.13
C ILE A 128 -3.45 -4.42 12.12
N HIS A 129 -4.22 -4.41 13.20
CA HIS A 129 -5.25 -3.43 13.51
C HIS A 129 -4.75 -2.46 14.58
N ARG A 130 -4.95 -1.16 14.37
CA ARG A 130 -4.60 -0.04 15.24
C ARG A 130 -3.17 -0.12 15.80
N GLY A 131 -2.24 -0.60 14.96
CA GLY A 131 -0.80 -0.71 15.27
C GLY A 131 -0.43 -1.63 16.44
N SER A 132 -1.37 -2.37 17.03
CA SER A 132 -1.16 -3.12 18.29
C SER A 132 -1.82 -4.49 18.34
N THR A 133 -2.85 -4.73 17.52
CA THR A 133 -3.56 -6.02 17.48
C THR A 133 -3.20 -6.78 16.21
N PHE A 134 -2.65 -7.98 16.34
CA PHE A 134 -2.60 -8.92 15.21
C PHE A 134 -3.98 -9.53 14.99
N ILE A 135 -4.47 -9.54 13.75
CA ILE A 135 -5.74 -10.15 13.37
C ILE A 135 -5.56 -11.10 12.18
N MET A 136 -6.19 -12.28 12.23
CA MET A 136 -6.22 -13.24 11.12
C MET A 136 -7.57 -13.95 11.03
N THR A 137 -8.06 -14.13 9.80
CA THR A 137 -9.28 -14.91 9.53
C THR A 137 -8.94 -16.34 9.09
N LEU A 138 -9.63 -17.32 9.66
CA LEU A 138 -9.42 -18.76 9.40
C LEU A 138 -10.72 -19.44 8.92
N PRO A 139 -10.64 -20.54 8.16
CA PRO A 139 -11.81 -21.34 7.82
C PRO A 139 -12.46 -21.97 9.05
N GLY A 140 -13.77 -22.22 8.96
CA GLY A 140 -14.57 -22.85 10.03
C GLY A 140 -14.25 -24.34 10.29
N SER A 141 -13.34 -24.94 9.53
CA SER A 141 -12.94 -26.33 9.72
C SER A 141 -11.80 -26.45 10.73
N GLN A 142 -11.78 -27.55 11.48
CA GLN A 142 -10.67 -27.84 12.39
C GLN A 142 -9.33 -27.95 11.64
N SER A 143 -9.31 -28.53 10.43
CA SER A 143 -8.10 -28.61 9.62
C SER A 143 -7.58 -27.22 9.23
N GLY A 144 -8.46 -26.31 8.81
CA GLY A 144 -8.10 -24.93 8.49
C GLY A 144 -7.56 -24.18 9.71
N CYS A 145 -8.15 -24.40 10.89
CA CYS A 145 -7.62 -23.85 12.14
C CYS A 145 -6.21 -24.38 12.45
N ASN A 146 -5.99 -25.69 12.30
CA ASN A 146 -4.68 -26.31 12.52
C ASN A 146 -3.62 -25.84 11.51
N ASP A 147 -3.99 -25.64 10.24
CA ASP A 147 -3.10 -25.06 9.22
C ASP A 147 -2.71 -23.63 9.59
N GLY A 148 -3.67 -22.83 10.06
CA GLY A 148 -3.43 -21.49 10.60
C GLY A 148 -2.47 -21.51 11.78
N ILE A 149 -2.74 -22.39 12.77
CA ILE A 149 -1.86 -22.60 13.92
C ILE A 149 -0.44 -22.96 13.44
N ALA A 150 -0.29 -23.90 12.51
CA ALA A 150 1.03 -24.32 12.03
C ALA A 150 1.85 -23.18 11.39
N VAL A 151 1.19 -22.18 10.82
CA VAL A 151 1.86 -20.95 10.35
C VAL A 151 2.20 -20.04 11.51
N LEU A 152 1.22 -19.74 12.38
CA LEU A 152 1.35 -18.78 13.47
C LEU A 152 2.27 -19.25 14.59
N ASP A 153 2.41 -20.56 14.81
CA ASP A 153 3.18 -21.15 15.92
C ASP A 153 4.64 -20.68 15.95
N THR A 154 5.19 -20.39 14.76
CA THR A 154 6.58 -19.97 14.59
C THR A 154 6.79 -18.46 14.72
N ILE A 155 5.72 -17.65 14.68
CA ILE A 155 5.84 -16.19 14.52
C ILE A 155 5.02 -15.36 15.52
N ILE A 156 3.96 -15.90 16.13
CA ILE A 156 2.99 -15.07 16.86
C ILE A 156 3.61 -14.31 18.04
N ASP A 157 4.51 -14.94 18.81
CA ASP A 157 5.15 -14.27 19.94
C ASP A 157 6.08 -13.14 19.48
N HIS A 158 6.78 -13.36 18.36
CA HIS A 158 7.65 -12.35 17.75
C HIS A 158 6.83 -11.18 17.21
N VAL A 159 5.67 -11.45 16.59
CA VAL A 159 4.74 -10.40 16.15
C VAL A 159 4.30 -9.56 17.35
N CYS A 160 3.86 -10.19 18.44
CA CYS A 160 3.47 -9.46 19.65
C CYS A 160 4.63 -8.68 20.28
N ASP A 161 5.86 -9.24 20.29
CA ASP A 161 7.05 -8.53 20.77
C ASP A 161 7.34 -7.26 19.96
N LEU A 162 7.18 -7.32 18.63
CA LEU A 162 7.37 -6.16 17.76
C LEU A 162 6.32 -5.08 18.03
N LEU A 163 5.05 -5.49 18.19
CA LEU A 163 3.95 -4.56 18.46
C LEU A 163 4.08 -3.90 19.84
N ALA A 164 4.45 -4.66 20.87
CA ALA A 164 4.65 -4.14 22.23
C ALA A 164 5.79 -3.12 22.36
N ARG A 165 6.76 -3.13 21.43
CA ARG A 165 7.86 -2.16 21.39
C ARG A 165 7.48 -0.82 20.76
N THR A 166 6.26 -0.71 20.22
CA THR A 166 5.79 0.47 19.49
C THR A 166 4.89 1.31 20.42
N PRO A 167 5.31 2.51 20.89
CA PRO A 167 4.45 3.37 21.69
C PRO A 167 3.20 3.78 20.92
N SER A 168 2.05 3.79 21.60
CA SER A 168 0.72 4.12 21.08
C SER A 168 0.69 5.48 20.35
N SER A 169 0.70 5.43 19.03
CA SER A 169 0.24 6.50 18.14
C SER A 169 -0.47 5.81 16.97
N PRO A 170 -1.59 6.36 16.47
CA PRO A 170 -2.41 5.69 15.47
C PRO A 170 -1.60 5.47 14.18
N PRO A 171 -1.87 4.39 13.42
CA PRO A 171 -1.16 4.14 12.18
C PRO A 171 -1.57 5.20 11.16
N GLN A 172 -0.63 6.08 10.81
CA GLN A 172 -0.71 6.72 9.50
C GLN A 172 -0.47 5.62 8.47
N ALA A 173 -1.37 5.53 7.49
CA ALA A 173 -1.34 4.58 6.38
C ALA A 173 0.10 4.31 5.93
N HIS A 174 0.47 3.03 5.76
CA HIS A 174 1.82 2.58 5.43
C HIS A 174 2.39 3.27 4.18
N GLN A 175 2.99 4.42 4.43
CA GLN A 175 3.95 5.10 3.59
C GLN A 175 5.27 4.37 3.85
N CYS A 176 5.60 3.40 2.98
CA CYS A 176 6.75 2.55 3.22
C CYS A 176 8.07 3.36 3.30
N CYS A 177 8.81 3.15 4.41
CA CYS A 177 10.10 3.75 4.77
C CYS A 177 10.09 5.18 5.36
N SER A 178 10.02 5.30 6.70
CA SER A 178 10.64 6.41 7.46
C SER A 178 10.60 6.18 8.99
N HIS A 179 11.57 5.43 9.53
CA HIS A 179 12.09 5.76 10.87
C HIS A 179 13.56 6.17 10.73
N SER A 180 13.77 7.15 9.87
CA SER A 180 14.87 8.09 10.03
C SER A 180 14.38 9.10 11.08
N ALA A 181 15.24 9.53 12.00
CA ALA A 181 14.94 10.74 12.78
C ALA A 181 14.46 11.86 11.83
N PRO A 182 13.54 12.73 12.25
CA PRO A 182 13.07 13.81 11.37
C PRO A 182 14.27 14.55 10.79
N ASP A 183 14.24 14.77 9.48
CA ASP A 183 15.38 15.37 8.80
C ASP A 183 15.75 16.70 9.47
N PRO A 184 17.05 16.98 9.67
CA PRO A 184 17.50 18.23 10.26
C PRO A 184 16.96 19.45 9.52
N ASP A 185 16.86 20.60 10.20
CA ASP A 185 16.28 21.82 9.61
C ASP A 185 17.01 22.28 8.33
N TYR A 186 18.31 21.97 8.19
CA TYR A 186 19.06 22.28 6.97
C TYR A 186 18.59 21.47 5.75
N VAL A 187 18.00 20.28 5.95
CA VAL A 187 17.38 19.47 4.89
C VAL A 187 16.01 20.07 4.53
N LYS A 188 15.21 20.40 5.55
CA LYS A 188 13.88 21.03 5.36
C LYS A 188 13.95 22.34 4.58
N ALA A 189 15.01 23.14 4.76
CA ALA A 189 15.23 24.37 4.02
C ALA A 189 15.55 24.15 2.51
N GLN A 190 15.84 22.91 2.11
CA GLN A 190 16.25 22.56 0.74
C GLN A 190 15.13 21.91 -0.08
N VAL A 191 14.08 21.41 0.55
CA VAL A 191 12.92 20.76 -0.09
C VAL A 191 11.78 21.76 -0.36
N GLY A 192 10.73 21.31 -1.04
CA GLY A 192 9.55 22.13 -1.37
C GLY A 192 9.84 23.18 -2.43
N LYS A 193 10.78 22.87 -3.34
CA LYS A 193 11.28 23.79 -4.35
C LYS A 193 10.96 23.29 -5.75
N VAL A 194 10.43 24.18 -6.58
CA VAL A 194 10.44 24.00 -8.03
C VAL A 194 11.73 24.63 -8.54
N ILE A 195 12.66 23.80 -9.03
CA ILE A 195 13.93 24.24 -9.61
C ILE A 195 13.66 24.92 -10.95
N ASP A 196 12.90 24.27 -11.83
CA ASP A 196 12.33 24.91 -13.02
C ASP A 196 11.13 24.11 -13.57
N ALA A 197 10.31 24.77 -14.38
CA ALA A 197 9.23 24.17 -15.13
C ALA A 197 8.99 24.91 -16.45
N PHE A 198 9.24 24.29 -17.60
CA PHE A 198 9.18 25.00 -18.88
C PHE A 198 8.88 24.11 -20.10
N ILE A 199 8.51 24.76 -21.20
CA ILE A 199 8.39 24.16 -22.52
C ILE A 199 9.52 24.69 -23.41
N THR A 200 10.14 23.82 -24.21
CA THR A 200 11.22 24.17 -25.13
C THR A 200 11.11 23.41 -26.46
N GLU A 201 11.80 23.86 -27.49
CA GLU A 201 12.03 23.09 -28.73
C GLU A 201 13.34 22.29 -28.68
N ASP A 202 14.23 22.65 -27.76
CA ASP A 202 15.55 22.03 -27.60
C ASP A 202 15.46 20.58 -27.06
N PRO A 203 16.41 19.70 -27.39
CA PRO A 203 16.53 18.37 -26.79
C PRO A 203 16.59 18.44 -25.26
N LEU A 204 15.87 17.54 -24.59
CA LEU A 204 15.76 17.56 -23.13
C LEU A 204 16.93 16.87 -22.44
N GLU A 205 17.63 15.95 -23.11
CA GLU A 205 18.66 15.12 -22.50
C GLU A 205 19.85 15.95 -21.95
N PRO A 206 20.39 16.96 -22.67
CA PRO A 206 21.43 17.84 -22.10
C PRO A 206 20.91 18.73 -20.98
N LEU A 207 19.66 19.19 -21.07
CA LEU A 207 19.02 20.03 -20.05
C LEU A 207 18.75 19.22 -18.78
N ALA A 208 18.34 17.96 -18.93
CA ALA A 208 18.09 17.03 -17.84
C ALA A 208 19.39 16.65 -17.12
N ALA A 209 20.51 16.54 -17.84
CA ALA A 209 21.82 16.31 -17.23
C ALA A 209 22.22 17.47 -16.29
N GLN A 210 22.06 18.72 -16.74
CA GLN A 210 22.28 19.89 -15.88
C GLN A 210 21.26 19.96 -14.74
N ALA A 211 19.99 19.73 -15.05
CA ALA A 211 18.93 19.76 -14.05
C ALA A 211 19.16 18.71 -12.97
N TYR A 212 19.65 17.51 -13.30
CA TYR A 212 20.00 16.46 -12.33
C TYR A 212 20.96 16.97 -11.26
N ASP A 213 21.96 17.78 -11.66
CA ASP A 213 22.90 18.43 -10.74
C ASP A 213 22.24 19.54 -9.91
N ASP A 214 21.25 20.25 -10.46
CA ASP A 214 20.56 21.36 -9.78
C ASP A 214 19.50 20.87 -8.76
N VAL A 215 18.79 19.78 -9.08
CA VAL A 215 17.81 19.17 -8.15
C VAL A 215 18.49 18.38 -7.04
N ARG A 216 19.64 17.74 -7.29
CA ARG A 216 20.37 17.03 -6.22
C ARG A 216 21.06 18.01 -5.27
N THR A 217 21.18 17.61 -4.02
CA THR A 217 22.06 18.24 -3.03
C THR A 217 22.60 17.14 -2.12
N ASP A 218 23.58 17.46 -1.28
CA ASP A 218 24.11 16.52 -0.28
C ASP A 218 23.03 16.02 0.70
N ALA A 219 21.90 16.72 0.79
CA ALA A 219 20.76 16.34 1.62
C ALA A 219 19.77 15.37 0.92
N MET A 220 19.86 15.18 -0.39
CA MET A 220 18.90 14.37 -1.15
C MET A 220 19.40 12.92 -1.27
N GLY A 221 18.78 12.02 -0.54
CA GLY A 221 19.10 10.59 -0.55
C GLY A 221 18.55 9.82 -1.76
N ALA A 222 17.69 10.44 -2.57
CA ALA A 222 17.13 9.85 -3.78
C ALA A 222 16.84 10.90 -4.84
N VAL A 223 17.10 10.53 -6.10
CA VAL A 223 16.67 11.26 -7.29
C VAL A 223 15.92 10.29 -8.20
N VAL A 224 14.71 10.65 -8.61
CA VAL A 224 13.89 9.91 -9.56
C VAL A 224 13.79 10.74 -10.84
N VAL A 225 14.16 10.12 -11.95
CA VAL A 225 13.99 10.67 -13.30
C VAL A 225 12.89 9.88 -13.99
N PHE A 226 11.92 10.58 -14.57
CA PHE A 226 10.90 10.02 -15.45
C PHE A 226 11.11 10.57 -16.86
N ASP A 227 11.26 9.68 -17.83
CA ASP A 227 11.40 10.00 -19.25
C ASP A 227 10.18 9.54 -20.06
N GLY A 228 9.44 10.50 -20.60
CA GLY A 228 8.36 10.28 -21.55
C GLY A 228 8.90 10.12 -22.97
N LEU A 229 9.36 8.92 -23.32
CA LEU A 229 9.99 8.63 -24.62
C LEU A 229 8.98 8.37 -25.74
N VAL A 230 9.33 8.79 -26.96
CA VAL A 230 8.60 8.45 -28.18
C VAL A 230 8.80 6.97 -28.51
N ARG A 231 7.69 6.21 -28.63
CA ARG A 231 7.68 4.79 -29.01
C ARG A 231 7.51 4.63 -30.52
N ASP A 232 7.92 3.48 -31.04
CA ASP A 232 7.81 3.12 -32.47
C ASP A 232 6.41 2.66 -32.90
N HIS A 233 5.43 2.68 -31.97
CA HIS A 233 4.06 2.26 -32.23
C HIS A 233 3.02 3.05 -31.42
N ASP A 234 1.84 3.24 -32.00
CA ASP A 234 0.63 3.70 -31.33
C ASP A 234 -0.61 3.06 -31.98
N GLY A 235 -1.60 2.66 -31.17
CA GLY A 235 -2.84 2.04 -31.68
C GLY A 235 -2.65 0.82 -32.61
N GLY A 236 -1.56 0.06 -32.44
CA GLY A 236 -1.24 -1.12 -33.26
C GLY A 236 -0.56 -0.81 -34.62
N LYS A 237 -0.18 0.45 -34.88
CA LYS A 237 0.49 0.88 -36.11
C LYS A 237 1.89 1.41 -35.84
N ARG A 238 2.80 1.31 -36.82
CA ARG A 238 4.17 1.84 -36.74
C ARG A 238 4.19 3.37 -36.86
N VAL A 239 4.93 4.03 -35.98
CA VAL A 239 5.13 5.48 -35.92
C VAL A 239 6.59 5.79 -36.25
N SER A 240 6.83 6.79 -37.11
CA SER A 240 8.18 7.18 -37.53
C SER A 240 8.72 8.41 -36.80
N ASN A 241 7.84 9.34 -36.46
CA ASN A 241 8.12 10.54 -35.66
C ASN A 241 6.81 11.11 -35.10
N LEU A 242 6.94 11.92 -34.05
CA LEU A 242 5.86 12.68 -33.45
C LEU A 242 6.19 14.18 -33.54
N THR A 243 5.19 15.00 -33.82
CA THR A 243 5.32 16.46 -33.69
C THR A 243 4.43 16.92 -32.54
N TYR A 244 5.02 17.55 -31.54
CA TYR A 244 4.28 18.13 -30.42
C TYR A 244 4.05 19.62 -30.66
N SER A 245 2.83 20.08 -30.38
CA SER A 245 2.45 21.49 -30.43
C SER A 245 1.85 21.89 -29.09
N ALA A 246 2.18 23.08 -28.60
CA ALA A 246 1.67 23.61 -27.33
C ALA A 246 0.76 24.81 -27.55
N HIS A 247 -0.31 24.91 -26.77
CA HIS A 247 -1.10 26.13 -26.68
C HIS A 247 -0.23 27.27 -26.14
N PRO A 248 -0.46 28.55 -26.50
CA PRO A 248 0.27 29.69 -25.94
C PRO A 248 0.26 29.78 -24.40
N THR A 249 -0.77 29.21 -23.75
CA THR A 249 -0.85 29.19 -22.28
C THR A 249 -0.11 28.02 -21.63
N SER A 250 0.33 27.01 -22.39
CA SER A 250 0.84 25.75 -21.86
C SER A 250 2.02 25.95 -20.92
N HIS A 251 2.93 26.87 -21.24
CA HIS A 251 4.08 27.16 -20.39
C HIS A 251 3.65 27.68 -19.01
N ALA A 252 2.67 28.59 -18.98
CA ALA A 252 2.11 29.12 -17.74
C ALA A 252 1.31 28.06 -16.97
N VAL A 253 0.59 27.18 -17.67
CA VAL A 253 -0.16 26.08 -17.06
C VAL A 253 0.78 25.04 -16.46
N LEU A 254 1.84 24.65 -17.17
CA LEU A 254 2.89 23.74 -16.69
C LEU A 254 3.51 24.27 -15.39
N LYS A 255 3.93 25.54 -15.36
CA LYS A 255 4.47 26.19 -14.16
C LYS A 255 3.49 26.12 -12.98
N LYS A 256 2.21 26.41 -13.22
CA LYS A 256 1.16 26.35 -12.18
C LYS A 256 0.92 24.92 -11.67
N VAL A 257 0.91 23.94 -12.57
CA VAL A 257 0.76 22.52 -12.24
C VAL A 257 1.91 22.06 -11.36
N VAL A 258 3.14 22.29 -11.78
CA VAL A 258 4.34 21.86 -11.02
C VAL A 258 4.41 22.55 -9.66
N ALA A 259 4.08 23.84 -9.58
CA ALA A 259 3.99 24.55 -8.31
C ALA A 259 2.92 23.95 -7.37
N ARG A 260 1.74 23.62 -7.89
CA ARG A 260 0.67 22.97 -7.12
C ARG A 260 1.07 21.59 -6.62
N VAL A 261 1.75 20.80 -7.45
CA VAL A 261 2.27 19.49 -7.05
C VAL A 261 3.35 19.66 -5.98
N SER A 262 4.27 20.61 -6.13
CA SER A 262 5.30 20.89 -5.12
C SER A 262 4.72 21.25 -3.75
N VAL A 263 3.57 21.93 -3.68
CA VAL A 263 2.86 22.21 -2.40
C VAL A 263 2.34 20.92 -1.75
N LYS A 264 1.86 19.96 -2.56
CA LYS A 264 1.39 18.64 -2.08
C LYS A 264 2.53 17.69 -1.72
N HIS A 265 3.72 17.92 -2.28
CA HIS A 265 4.94 17.13 -2.07
C HIS A 265 6.06 18.03 -1.52
N PRO A 266 5.91 18.57 -0.28
CA PRO A 266 6.83 19.55 0.29
C PRO A 266 8.23 19.00 0.56
N ASP A 267 8.39 17.67 0.57
CA ASP A 267 9.68 17.00 0.81
C ASP A 267 10.51 16.79 -0.46
N ALA A 268 10.02 17.25 -1.61
CA ALA A 268 10.69 17.07 -2.89
C ALA A 268 11.16 18.40 -3.50
N ARG A 269 12.23 18.30 -4.28
CA ARG A 269 12.70 19.31 -5.23
C ARG A 269 12.33 18.83 -6.62
N ILE A 270 11.69 19.67 -7.43
CA ILE A 270 11.08 19.24 -8.68
C ILE A 270 11.62 20.10 -9.83
N TRP A 271 12.03 19.43 -10.90
CA TRP A 271 12.28 20.02 -12.20
C TRP A 271 11.44 19.30 -13.25
N ALA A 272 10.84 20.02 -14.19
CA ALA A 272 10.08 19.39 -15.28
C ALA A 272 10.17 20.18 -16.58
N ALA A 273 10.40 19.50 -17.69
CA ALA A 273 10.40 20.14 -19.00
C ALA A 273 9.66 19.31 -20.03
N HIS A 274 8.93 19.98 -20.91
CA HIS A 274 8.29 19.35 -22.07
C HIS A 274 8.88 19.91 -23.36
N ARG A 275 9.21 19.02 -24.30
CA ARG A 275 9.69 19.38 -25.62
C ARG A 275 8.54 19.47 -26.60
N VAL A 276 8.53 20.51 -27.42
CA VAL A 276 7.65 20.68 -28.57
C VAL A 276 8.46 20.67 -29.86
N GLY A 277 7.78 20.61 -31.00
CA GLY A 277 8.41 20.38 -32.29
C GLY A 277 8.51 18.91 -32.63
N ARG A 278 9.42 18.56 -33.56
CA ARG A 278 9.53 17.21 -34.12
C ARG A 278 10.48 16.34 -33.29
N LEU A 279 10.02 15.15 -32.93
CA LEU A 279 10.76 14.13 -32.18
C LEU A 279 10.77 12.79 -32.93
N ALA A 280 11.94 12.18 -33.01
CA ALA A 280 12.17 10.81 -33.46
C ALA A 280 11.86 9.79 -32.35
N VAL A 281 11.69 8.53 -32.77
CA VAL A 281 11.57 7.40 -31.85
C VAL A 281 12.79 7.34 -30.93
N GLY A 282 12.55 7.18 -29.63
CA GLY A 282 13.57 7.15 -28.59
C GLY A 282 13.91 8.50 -27.96
N GLU A 283 13.49 9.63 -28.55
CA GLU A 283 13.70 10.96 -27.94
C GLU A 283 12.69 11.24 -26.82
N ALA A 284 13.11 12.03 -25.83
CA ALA A 284 12.23 12.43 -24.72
C ALA A 284 11.34 13.62 -25.10
N ALA A 285 10.02 13.42 -24.99
CA ALA A 285 9.02 14.48 -25.13
C ALA A 285 8.79 15.23 -23.82
N PHE A 286 9.00 14.57 -22.69
CA PHE A 286 8.72 15.13 -21.38
C PHE A 286 9.61 14.47 -20.33
N ILE A 287 10.28 15.26 -19.51
CA ILE A 287 11.13 14.78 -18.42
C ILE A 287 10.68 15.42 -17.11
N VAL A 288 10.62 14.59 -16.06
CA VAL A 288 10.47 15.04 -14.68
C VAL A 288 11.66 14.54 -13.88
N ILE A 289 12.28 15.41 -13.10
CA ILE A 289 13.29 15.02 -12.12
C ILE A 289 12.82 15.48 -10.74
N ALA A 290 12.67 14.53 -9.83
CA ALA A 290 12.32 14.79 -8.45
C ALA A 290 13.42 14.26 -7.51
N ALA A 291 13.94 15.12 -6.64
CA ALA A 291 14.91 14.75 -5.63
C ALA A 291 14.31 14.92 -4.23
N ALA A 292 14.58 13.98 -3.33
CA ALA A 292 14.14 14.04 -1.94
C ALA A 292 15.14 13.35 -1.01
N ALA A 293 15.10 13.69 0.28
CA ALA A 293 15.87 12.99 1.31
C ALA A 293 15.50 11.50 1.40
N HIS A 294 14.23 11.18 1.13
CA HIS A 294 13.70 9.82 1.20
C HIS A 294 13.12 9.39 -0.15
N ARG A 295 13.45 8.16 -0.58
CA ARG A 295 13.10 7.63 -1.91
C ARG A 295 11.63 7.70 -2.26
N ARG A 296 10.75 7.48 -1.28
CA ARG A 296 9.31 7.50 -1.50
C ARG A 296 8.82 8.89 -1.92
N SER A 297 9.25 9.93 -1.23
CA SER A 297 8.88 11.31 -1.56
C SER A 297 9.32 11.70 -2.98
N ALA A 298 10.47 11.20 -3.44
CA ALA A 298 10.92 11.40 -4.83
C ALA A 298 10.01 10.67 -5.85
N PHE A 299 9.66 9.40 -5.61
CA PHE A 299 8.75 8.65 -6.48
C PHE A 299 7.36 9.28 -6.54
N ASP A 300 6.79 9.61 -5.38
CA ASP A 300 5.45 10.17 -5.26
C ASP A 300 5.36 11.52 -6.00
N ALA A 301 6.38 12.39 -5.83
CA ALA A 301 6.45 13.67 -6.53
C ALA A 301 6.61 13.51 -8.05
N ALA A 302 7.52 12.65 -8.52
CA ALA A 302 7.75 12.44 -9.94
C ALA A 302 6.48 11.91 -10.64
N SER A 303 5.80 10.93 -10.04
CA SER A 303 4.55 10.38 -10.57
C SER A 303 3.45 11.44 -10.62
N ALA A 304 3.26 12.20 -9.53
CA ALA A 304 2.22 13.21 -9.45
C ALA A 304 2.41 14.33 -10.50
N VAL A 305 3.65 14.77 -10.75
CA VAL A 305 3.93 15.73 -11.82
C VAL A 305 3.58 15.14 -13.18
N ALA A 306 3.98 13.89 -13.45
CA ALA A 306 3.73 13.28 -14.75
C ALA A 306 2.24 13.11 -15.06
N ASP A 307 1.47 12.64 -14.08
CA ASP A 307 0.03 12.47 -14.23
C ASP A 307 -0.69 13.82 -14.37
N GLU A 308 -0.35 14.80 -13.55
CA GLU A 308 -1.03 16.10 -13.54
C GLU A 308 -0.70 16.94 -14.78
N VAL A 309 0.54 16.88 -15.27
CA VAL A 309 0.92 17.55 -16.53
C VAL A 309 0.14 16.97 -17.70
N LYS A 310 0.08 15.63 -17.79
CA LYS A 310 -0.66 14.93 -18.84
C LYS A 310 -2.16 15.23 -18.80
N ALA A 311 -2.73 15.44 -17.61
CA ALA A 311 -4.13 15.75 -17.43
C ALA A 311 -4.49 17.22 -17.72
N SER A 312 -3.58 18.16 -17.44
CA SER A 312 -3.92 19.59 -17.35
C SER A 312 -3.22 20.50 -18.36
N VAL A 313 -2.06 20.10 -18.91
CA VAL A 313 -1.27 20.99 -19.79
C VAL A 313 -1.70 20.80 -21.24
N PRO A 314 -2.19 21.85 -21.93
CA PRO A 314 -2.74 21.74 -23.29
C PRO A 314 -1.64 21.61 -24.36
N ILE A 315 -1.09 20.40 -24.46
CA ILE A 315 -0.11 20.00 -25.47
C ILE A 315 -0.73 18.88 -26.32
N TRP A 316 -0.61 18.99 -27.63
CA TRP A 316 -1.14 18.03 -28.59
C TRP A 316 0.01 17.33 -29.32
N LYS A 317 -0.16 16.04 -29.64
CA LYS A 317 0.72 15.31 -30.55
C LYS A 317 0.04 15.11 -31.90
N GLU A 318 0.71 15.57 -32.94
CA GLU A 318 0.45 15.19 -34.32
C GLU A 318 1.35 14.00 -34.65
N GLN A 319 0.75 12.86 -35.00
CA GLN A 319 1.49 11.65 -35.35
C GLN A 319 1.47 11.45 -36.85
N LYS A 320 2.66 11.28 -37.45
CA LYS A 320 2.79 10.91 -38.85
C LYS A 320 3.05 9.41 -38.97
N MET A 321 2.07 8.72 -39.51
CA MET A 321 2.08 7.27 -39.69
C MET A 321 3.03 6.87 -40.82
N ALA A 322 3.47 5.61 -40.83
CA ALA A 322 4.37 5.10 -41.87
C ALA A 322 3.77 5.12 -43.29
N ASP A 323 2.44 5.16 -43.42
CA ASP A 323 1.70 5.29 -44.69
C ASP A 323 1.51 6.75 -45.14
N GLY A 324 2.04 7.72 -44.39
CA GLY A 324 1.94 9.15 -44.67
C GLY A 324 0.69 9.83 -44.11
N SER A 325 -0.23 9.09 -43.49
CA SER A 325 -1.42 9.67 -42.82
C SER A 325 -1.04 10.42 -41.54
N ILE A 326 -1.84 11.44 -41.21
CA ILE A 326 -1.67 12.30 -40.04
C ILE A 326 -2.81 12.01 -39.06
N GLN A 327 -2.46 11.68 -37.81
CA GLN A 327 -3.42 11.49 -36.73
C GLN A 327 -3.13 12.48 -35.60
N TRP A 328 -4.13 13.29 -35.28
CA TRP A 328 -4.09 14.18 -34.11
C TRP A 328 -4.52 13.42 -32.88
N VAL A 329 -3.70 13.46 -31.82
CA VAL A 329 -4.02 12.87 -30.53
C VAL A 329 -3.67 13.88 -29.44
N GLY A 330 -4.69 14.31 -28.71
CA GLY A 330 -4.62 15.21 -27.57
C GLY A 330 -6.05 15.51 -27.14
N LEU A 331 -6.24 15.78 -25.84
CA LEU A 331 -7.54 16.17 -25.29
C LEU A 331 -8.09 17.44 -25.97
#